data_AF-A0A1C0TWH6-F1
#
_entry.id   AF-A0A1C0TWH6-F1
#
_cell.length_a   1.000
_cell.length_b   1.000
_cell.length_c   1.000
_cell.angle_alpha   90.00
_cell.angle_beta   90.00
_cell.angle_gamma   90.00
#
_symmetry.space_group_name_H-M   'P 1'
#
loop_
_entity.id
_entity.type
_entity.pdbx_description
1 polymer ?
#
loop_
_entity_poly.entity_id
_entity_poly.type
_entity_poly.pdbx_seq_one_letter_code
_entity_poly.pdbx_strand_id
1 'polypeptide(L)'
;MDLSSKNRRDFIKKVSITGISGVGVVAASSSLATEAPSNLQNTKVFDNVNAMRSASLSVGDVVTTLGYHNSLDGGGNQYTVIVDNAITPDNGEYIALNTGGLIAKGLFSSGVHNIKQWGARNDGSDCSEHIEKALIWQQSAPNRVLYGAGGTYVLNRAVSISTGLKNVYSTNLTRSYPLVLIGDGDCILKASGQIRVHHFRFPQARSDHFIEGICFDGAGIIERVVSFECTGMPGNGTIKIAQDTIVKNGLAMGIYCRGVFARLYFDGSIQNISTEQPYPTTGLSIAQGTNNTEYTKHVVIGSSAHISSISNGYSPIRDADGIIYIAMKDVTEKHDATFTVNPGATFENCQGRAIKSQVVNNVIVGPIIKRDSCNGLVDIDLQYGGGSISNAVIIHKNSAVTYAIGVSKRALPDVTGVSVTHNTLSIIQDDTSLPVTTAMISVGVLIAFHSMVF
;
A
#
# COMPACT_ATOMS: atom_id res chain seq x y z
N MET A 1 -27.84 6.40 7.03
CA MET A 1 -27.74 7.01 5.68
C MET A 1 -26.26 7.03 5.36
N ASP A 2 -25.82 6.10 4.51
CA ASP A 2 -24.41 5.80 4.27
C ASP A 2 -23.72 6.94 3.50
N LEU A 3 -22.90 7.70 4.24
CA LEU A 3 -22.12 8.84 3.73
C LEU A 3 -20.81 8.38 3.08
N SER A 4 -20.40 7.11 3.23
CA SER A 4 -19.15 6.59 2.67
C SER A 4 -19.24 6.39 1.15
N SER A 5 -20.37 5.84 0.67
CA SER A 5 -20.58 5.56 -0.76
C SER A 5 -20.83 6.81 -1.62
N LYS A 6 -21.30 7.92 -1.03
CA LYS A 6 -21.39 9.22 -1.72
C LYS A 6 -20.02 9.87 -1.89
N ASN A 7 -19.18 9.83 -0.84
CA ASN A 7 -17.83 10.39 -0.90
C ASN A 7 -16.92 9.61 -1.88
N ARG A 8 -17.12 8.29 -2.01
CA ARG A 8 -16.38 7.45 -2.98
C ARG A 8 -16.69 7.81 -4.43
N ARG A 9 -17.97 8.06 -4.76
CA ARG A 9 -18.39 8.54 -6.10
C ARG A 9 -17.90 9.96 -6.39
N ASP A 10 -17.87 10.83 -5.40
CA ASP A 10 -17.39 12.21 -5.57
C ASP A 10 -15.86 12.28 -5.65
N PHE A 11 -15.13 11.35 -5.02
CA PHE A 11 -13.68 11.19 -5.19
C PHE A 11 -13.34 10.67 -6.59
N ILE A 12 -14.01 9.62 -7.08
CA ILE A 12 -13.85 9.13 -8.45
C ILE A 12 -14.13 10.25 -9.45
N LYS A 13 -15.17 11.07 -9.23
CA LYS A 13 -15.44 12.28 -10.04
C LYS A 13 -14.33 13.33 -9.92
N LYS A 14 -13.82 13.66 -8.73
CA LYS A 14 -12.75 14.66 -8.55
C LYS A 14 -11.40 14.23 -9.13
N VAL A 15 -11.05 12.95 -9.02
CA VAL A 15 -9.85 12.36 -9.64
C VAL A 15 -9.99 12.33 -11.16
N SER A 16 -11.22 12.16 -11.68
CA SER A 16 -11.49 12.21 -13.13
C SER A 16 -11.59 13.63 -13.71
N ILE A 17 -11.83 14.67 -12.89
CA ILE A 17 -12.25 16.01 -13.37
C ILE A 17 -11.18 17.11 -13.17
N THR A 18 -10.09 16.85 -12.44
CA THR A 18 -9.00 17.85 -12.34
C THR A 18 -8.06 17.77 -13.56
N GLY A 19 -8.60 18.02 -14.76
CA GLY A 19 -7.80 18.05 -15.98
C GLY A 19 -8.53 18.24 -17.31
N ILE A 20 -9.87 18.16 -17.38
CA ILE A 20 -10.61 18.33 -18.65
C ILE A 20 -11.90 19.12 -18.35
N SER A 21 -11.81 20.45 -18.44
CA SER A 21 -13.01 21.27 -18.62
C SER A 21 -13.50 21.07 -20.05
N GLY A 22 -14.58 20.31 -20.21
CA GLY A 22 -15.38 20.35 -21.42
C GLY A 22 -15.46 19.04 -22.20
N VAL A 23 -16.06 18.00 -21.60
CA VAL A 23 -16.93 17.07 -22.35
C VAL A 23 -18.04 16.61 -21.41
N GLY A 24 -19.28 16.92 -21.75
CA GLY A 24 -20.45 16.52 -20.98
C GLY A 24 -20.65 15.02 -20.97
N VAL A 25 -20.95 14.48 -19.78
CA VAL A 25 -21.48 13.12 -19.62
C VAL A 25 -22.91 13.11 -20.16
N VAL A 26 -23.12 12.54 -21.35
CA VAL A 26 -24.47 12.28 -21.86
C VAL A 26 -24.93 10.94 -21.31
N ALA A 27 -25.94 10.99 -20.43
CA ALA A 27 -26.74 9.85 -20.05
C ALA A 27 -27.44 9.29 -21.29
N ALA A 28 -27.26 8.00 -21.56
CA ALA A 28 -28.04 7.31 -22.58
C ALA A 28 -29.49 7.15 -22.08
N SER A 29 -30.36 8.08 -22.49
CA SER A 29 -31.80 7.86 -22.56
C SER A 29 -32.21 7.86 -24.04
N SER A 30 -32.86 6.78 -24.42
CA SER A 30 -33.44 6.50 -25.73
C SER A 30 -34.29 7.65 -26.30
N SER A 31 -34.06 8.04 -27.56
CA SER A 31 -35.08 8.01 -28.64
C SER A 31 -34.61 8.75 -29.91
N LEU A 32 -34.95 8.13 -31.05
CA LEU A 32 -35.12 8.70 -32.41
C LEU A 32 -33.87 8.84 -33.32
N ALA A 33 -33.83 7.94 -34.31
CA ALA A 33 -33.17 8.09 -35.61
C ALA A 33 -33.56 9.44 -36.24
N THR A 34 -32.73 10.14 -37.01
CA THR A 34 -32.20 9.86 -38.36
C THR A 34 -31.22 11.02 -38.61
N GLU A 35 -29.96 10.86 -38.99
CA GLU A 35 -29.45 10.62 -40.34
C GLU A 35 -27.99 10.15 -40.24
N ALA A 36 -27.62 9.14 -41.01
CA ALA A 36 -26.26 8.62 -41.07
C ALA A 36 -25.37 9.46 -42.00
N PRO A 37 -24.08 9.62 -41.66
CA PRO A 37 -23.00 9.49 -42.62
C PRO A 37 -22.41 8.09 -42.50
N SER A 38 -22.34 7.40 -43.63
CA SER A 38 -21.80 6.07 -43.87
C SER A 38 -20.30 5.97 -43.49
N ASN A 39 -20.03 5.49 -42.28
CA ASN A 39 -18.80 4.74 -41.94
C ASN A 39 -18.98 3.95 -40.64
N LEU A 40 -20.12 3.25 -40.51
CA LEU A 40 -20.27 2.20 -39.51
C LEU A 40 -19.34 1.04 -39.92
N GLN A 41 -18.08 1.10 -39.48
CA GLN A 41 -17.27 -0.10 -39.45
C GLN A 41 -18.00 -1.10 -38.57
N ASN A 42 -18.49 -2.18 -39.18
CA ASN A 42 -19.12 -3.29 -38.48
C ASN A 42 -18.16 -3.80 -37.40
N THR A 43 -18.41 -3.38 -36.16
CA THR A 43 -17.62 -3.84 -35.02
C THR A 43 -17.94 -5.31 -34.82
N LYS A 44 -16.96 -6.20 -35.06
CA LYS A 44 -17.15 -7.63 -34.82
C LYS A 44 -17.13 -7.86 -33.31
N VAL A 45 -18.16 -8.52 -32.78
CA VAL A 45 -18.28 -8.80 -31.34
C VAL A 45 -17.97 -10.27 -31.09
N PHE A 46 -17.16 -10.54 -30.08
CA PHE A 46 -16.75 -11.87 -29.64
C PHE A 46 -17.08 -12.05 -28.16
N ASP A 47 -17.41 -13.28 -27.76
CA ASP A 47 -17.66 -13.57 -26.34
C ASP A 47 -16.42 -13.36 -25.47
N ASN A 48 -15.24 -13.71 -26.00
CA ASN A 48 -13.97 -13.64 -25.27
C ASN A 48 -12.75 -13.46 -26.19
N VAL A 49 -11.57 -13.29 -25.58
CA VAL A 49 -10.30 -13.11 -26.29
C VAL A 49 -9.93 -14.33 -27.14
N ASN A 50 -10.24 -15.55 -26.69
CA ASN A 50 -9.91 -16.75 -27.46
C ASN A 50 -10.69 -16.86 -28.78
N ALA A 51 -11.98 -16.50 -28.75
CA ALA A 51 -12.82 -16.40 -29.93
C ALA A 51 -12.30 -15.34 -30.90
N MET A 52 -11.90 -14.16 -30.40
CA MET A 52 -11.27 -13.11 -31.20
C MET A 52 -9.95 -13.58 -31.83
N ARG A 53 -9.06 -14.24 -31.08
CA ARG A 53 -7.77 -14.74 -31.57
C ARG A 53 -7.91 -15.70 -32.75
N SER A 54 -8.98 -16.49 -32.75
CA SER A 54 -9.25 -17.54 -33.74
C SER A 54 -10.02 -17.03 -34.97
N ALA A 55 -10.48 -15.78 -34.94
CA ALA A 55 -11.26 -15.19 -36.02
C ALA A 55 -10.37 -14.75 -37.20
N SER A 56 -10.94 -14.78 -38.41
CA SER A 56 -10.33 -14.18 -39.59
C SER A 56 -10.51 -12.65 -39.53
N LEU A 57 -9.46 -11.98 -39.05
CA LEU A 57 -9.41 -10.53 -38.90
C LEU A 57 -8.37 -9.92 -39.85
N SER A 58 -8.60 -8.68 -40.25
CA SER A 58 -7.73 -7.90 -41.13
C SER A 58 -7.29 -6.61 -40.45
N VAL A 59 -6.15 -6.05 -40.88
CA VAL A 59 -5.68 -4.74 -40.38
C VAL A 59 -6.77 -3.69 -40.58
N GLY A 60 -7.00 -2.88 -39.56
CA GLY A 60 -8.05 -1.87 -39.52
C GLY A 60 -9.39 -2.36 -38.98
N ASP A 61 -9.61 -3.67 -38.82
CA ASP A 61 -10.81 -4.18 -38.16
C ASP A 61 -10.92 -3.63 -36.73
N VAL A 62 -12.11 -3.13 -36.37
CA VAL A 62 -12.47 -2.82 -34.98
C VAL A 62 -13.29 -3.96 -34.42
N VAL A 63 -12.89 -4.48 -33.28
CA VAL A 63 -13.50 -5.66 -32.65
C VAL A 63 -13.76 -5.41 -31.17
N THR A 64 -14.75 -6.09 -30.61
CA THR A 64 -15.10 -6.01 -29.19
C THR A 64 -15.15 -7.41 -28.60
N THR A 65 -14.55 -7.60 -27.43
CA THR A 65 -14.75 -8.78 -26.58
C THR A 65 -15.67 -8.45 -25.41
N LEU A 66 -16.63 -9.32 -25.12
CA LEU A 66 -17.54 -9.16 -23.97
C LEU A 66 -16.88 -9.54 -22.64
N GLY A 67 -15.78 -10.28 -22.69
CA GLY A 67 -14.93 -10.63 -21.55
C GLY A 67 -13.54 -11.07 -22.00
N TYR A 68 -12.68 -11.43 -21.05
CA TYR A 68 -11.37 -11.97 -21.37
C TYR A 68 -11.43 -13.48 -21.63
N HIS A 69 -12.00 -14.21 -20.69
CA HIS A 69 -12.14 -15.68 -20.70
C HIS A 69 -13.57 -16.10 -20.98
N ASN A 70 -14.54 -15.50 -20.30
CA ASN A 70 -15.96 -15.73 -20.48
C ASN A 70 -16.67 -14.41 -20.76
N SER A 71 -17.76 -14.45 -21.52
CA SER A 71 -18.59 -13.27 -21.74
C SER A 71 -19.02 -12.65 -20.39
N LEU A 72 -18.89 -11.32 -20.28
CA LEU A 72 -19.25 -10.54 -19.09
C LEU A 72 -18.42 -10.85 -17.82
N ASP A 73 -17.23 -11.44 -17.95
CA ASP A 73 -16.34 -11.68 -16.79
C ASP A 73 -15.68 -10.41 -16.22
N GLY A 74 -15.86 -9.27 -16.89
CA GLY A 74 -15.28 -7.97 -16.53
C GLY A 74 -13.94 -7.67 -17.22
N GLY A 75 -13.44 -8.57 -18.06
CA GLY A 75 -12.21 -8.43 -18.84
C GLY A 75 -12.42 -8.03 -20.31
N GLY A 76 -13.62 -7.63 -20.68
CA GLY A 76 -13.96 -7.22 -22.06
C GLY A 76 -13.27 -5.91 -22.45
N ASN A 77 -13.07 -5.72 -23.76
CA ASN A 77 -12.49 -4.50 -24.30
C ASN A 77 -12.82 -4.32 -25.80
N GLN A 78 -12.53 -3.15 -26.34
CA GLN A 78 -12.53 -2.90 -27.78
C GLN A 78 -11.08 -2.85 -28.28
N TYR A 79 -10.84 -3.34 -29.49
CA TYR A 79 -9.51 -3.40 -30.10
C TYR A 79 -9.55 -2.92 -31.55
N THR A 80 -8.43 -2.37 -32.02
CA THR A 80 -8.15 -2.21 -33.45
C THR A 80 -7.06 -3.20 -33.86
N VAL A 81 -7.29 -3.91 -34.96
CA VAL A 81 -6.32 -4.86 -35.49
C VAL A 81 -5.24 -4.11 -36.27
N ILE A 82 -3.98 -4.35 -35.92
CA ILE A 82 -2.81 -3.71 -36.51
C ILE A 82 -1.73 -4.75 -36.84
N VAL A 83 -0.72 -4.33 -37.61
CA VAL A 83 0.57 -5.01 -37.74
C VAL A 83 1.62 -4.10 -37.11
N ASP A 84 2.30 -4.59 -36.09
CA ASP A 84 3.46 -3.92 -35.52
C ASP A 84 4.42 -4.95 -34.90
N ASN A 85 5.48 -5.29 -35.63
CA ASN A 85 6.45 -6.30 -35.21
C ASN A 85 7.39 -5.82 -34.10
N ALA A 86 7.37 -4.53 -33.75
CA ALA A 86 8.17 -3.99 -32.65
C ALA A 86 7.47 -4.13 -31.28
N ILE A 87 6.16 -4.39 -31.28
CA ILE A 87 5.38 -4.51 -30.05
C ILE A 87 5.44 -5.94 -29.51
N THR A 88 5.82 -6.06 -28.24
CA THR A 88 5.68 -7.32 -27.50
C THR A 88 4.27 -7.40 -26.89
N PRO A 89 3.48 -8.43 -27.20
CA PRO A 89 2.15 -8.62 -26.61
C PRO A 89 2.19 -8.70 -25.08
N ASP A 90 1.41 -7.86 -24.41
CA ASP A 90 1.22 -7.89 -22.95
C ASP A 90 -0.02 -8.73 -22.55
N ASN A 91 -0.71 -9.32 -23.53
CA ASN A 91 -1.96 -10.07 -23.33
C ASN A 91 -3.07 -9.22 -22.67
N GLY A 92 -3.03 -7.89 -22.78
CA GLY A 92 -4.08 -6.96 -22.38
C GLY A 92 -4.26 -5.83 -23.39
N GLU A 93 -3.37 -4.82 -23.38
CA GLU A 93 -3.32 -3.75 -24.40
C GLU A 93 -2.93 -4.26 -25.78
N TYR A 94 -2.08 -5.27 -25.85
CA TYR A 94 -1.61 -5.86 -27.09
C TYR A 94 -1.78 -7.39 -27.02
N ILE A 95 -2.71 -7.89 -27.84
CA ILE A 95 -3.05 -9.32 -27.91
C ILE A 95 -2.63 -9.85 -29.28
N ALA A 96 -1.70 -10.80 -29.31
CA ALA A 96 -1.37 -11.50 -30.55
C ALA A 96 -2.56 -12.34 -31.03
N LEU A 97 -2.91 -12.19 -32.31
CA LEU A 97 -3.91 -13.01 -32.99
C LEU A 97 -3.25 -14.25 -33.59
N ASN A 98 -4.02 -15.33 -33.80
CA ASN A 98 -3.47 -16.57 -34.38
C ASN A 98 -3.08 -16.39 -35.85
N THR A 99 -3.63 -15.38 -36.52
CA THR A 99 -3.35 -15.06 -37.91
C THR A 99 -2.08 -14.20 -38.02
N GLY A 100 -0.97 -14.86 -38.33
CA GLY A 100 0.21 -14.29 -39.02
C GLY A 100 0.69 -12.89 -38.63
N GLY A 101 1.08 -12.68 -37.37
CA GLY A 101 1.73 -11.42 -36.94
C GLY A 101 0.79 -10.24 -36.67
N LEU A 102 -0.53 -10.46 -36.75
CA LEU A 102 -1.52 -9.44 -36.38
C LEU A 102 -1.64 -9.30 -34.86
N ILE A 103 -1.87 -8.06 -34.43
CA ILE A 103 -2.07 -7.69 -33.03
C ILE A 103 -3.42 -6.99 -32.90
N ALA A 104 -4.23 -7.40 -31.92
CA ALA A 104 -5.35 -6.61 -31.44
C ALA A 104 -4.82 -5.58 -30.43
N LYS A 105 -4.81 -4.31 -30.80
CA LYS A 105 -4.44 -3.20 -29.92
C LYS A 105 -5.69 -2.68 -29.21
N GLY A 106 -5.74 -2.85 -27.90
CA GLY A 106 -6.84 -2.42 -27.05
C GLY A 106 -6.99 -0.90 -27.12
N LEU A 107 -8.24 -0.46 -27.25
CA LEU A 107 -8.63 0.94 -27.18
C LEU A 107 -8.75 1.33 -25.71
N PHE A 108 -7.62 1.26 -25.00
CA PHE A 108 -7.47 1.73 -23.63
C PHE A 108 -7.41 3.26 -23.62
N SER A 109 -8.57 3.92 -23.60
CA SER A 109 -8.62 5.37 -23.33
C SER A 109 -8.06 5.68 -21.94
N SER A 110 -7.68 6.94 -21.70
CA SER A 110 -7.37 7.40 -20.34
C SER A 110 -8.54 7.07 -19.40
N GLY A 111 -8.27 6.46 -18.24
CA GLY A 111 -9.34 6.05 -17.34
C GLY A 111 -9.00 4.86 -16.45
N VAL A 112 -10.07 4.22 -15.97
CA VAL A 112 -10.07 3.11 -15.02
C VAL A 112 -10.21 1.80 -15.78
N HIS A 113 -9.26 0.89 -15.61
CA HIS A 113 -9.20 -0.39 -16.32
C HIS A 113 -9.05 -1.54 -15.36
N ASN A 114 -9.68 -2.67 -15.64
CA ASN A 114 -9.78 -3.80 -14.75
C ASN A 114 -8.60 -4.77 -14.95
N ILE A 115 -8.00 -5.28 -13.87
CA ILE A 115 -6.96 -6.34 -13.95
C ILE A 115 -7.39 -7.56 -14.77
N LYS A 116 -8.70 -7.85 -14.83
CA LYS A 116 -9.26 -8.92 -15.65
C LYS A 116 -9.07 -8.72 -17.16
N GLN A 117 -8.85 -7.48 -17.62
CA GLN A 117 -8.55 -7.19 -19.03
C GLN A 117 -7.15 -7.67 -19.45
N TRP A 118 -6.28 -8.05 -18.51
CA TRP A 118 -5.03 -8.76 -18.77
C TRP A 118 -5.15 -10.28 -18.58
N GLY A 119 -6.35 -10.78 -18.30
CA GLY A 119 -6.63 -12.20 -18.11
C GLY A 119 -6.50 -12.69 -16.66
N ALA A 120 -6.40 -11.81 -15.66
CA ALA A 120 -6.43 -12.23 -14.26
C ALA A 120 -7.76 -12.92 -13.92
N ARG A 121 -7.71 -14.05 -13.22
CA ARG A 121 -8.88 -14.85 -12.81
C ARG A 121 -8.98 -14.94 -11.30
N ASN A 122 -10.21 -14.99 -10.80
CA ASN A 122 -10.50 -15.20 -9.39
C ASN A 122 -10.95 -16.65 -9.10
N ASP A 123 -10.40 -17.62 -9.83
CA ASP A 123 -10.75 -19.05 -9.79
C ASP A 123 -9.68 -19.93 -9.10
N GLY A 124 -8.67 -19.29 -8.49
CA GLY A 124 -7.54 -19.97 -7.85
C GLY A 124 -6.33 -20.22 -8.76
N SER A 125 -6.42 -19.91 -10.06
CA SER A 125 -5.26 -19.93 -10.96
C SER A 125 -4.27 -18.79 -10.68
N ASP A 126 -3.01 -19.01 -11.05
CA ASP A 126 -1.95 -18.01 -10.88
C ASP A 126 -2.19 -16.78 -11.77
N CYS A 127 -2.23 -15.62 -11.13
CA CYS A 127 -2.44 -14.32 -11.75
C CYS A 127 -1.19 -13.45 -11.76
N SER A 128 -0.03 -13.97 -11.32
CA SER A 128 1.18 -13.17 -11.14
C SER A 128 1.60 -12.41 -12.41
N GLU A 129 1.63 -13.09 -13.56
CA GLU A 129 1.98 -12.43 -14.83
C GLU A 129 0.93 -11.43 -15.28
N HIS A 130 -0.35 -11.78 -15.16
CA HIS A 130 -1.47 -10.92 -15.57
C HIS A 130 -1.49 -9.60 -14.79
N ILE A 131 -1.33 -9.67 -13.47
CA ILE A 131 -1.33 -8.49 -12.60
C ILE A 131 -0.05 -7.66 -12.79
N GLU A 132 1.12 -8.30 -12.96
CA GLU A 132 2.36 -7.58 -13.25
C GLU A 132 2.26 -6.78 -14.55
N LYS A 133 1.72 -7.37 -15.63
CA LYS A 133 1.55 -6.68 -16.91
C LYS A 133 0.53 -5.53 -16.82
N ALA A 134 -0.58 -5.73 -16.09
CA ALA A 134 -1.56 -4.68 -15.85
C ALA A 134 -0.97 -3.48 -15.08
N LEU A 135 -0.13 -3.74 -14.07
CA LEU A 135 0.57 -2.70 -13.33
C LEU A 135 1.62 -1.98 -14.19
N ILE A 136 2.37 -2.71 -15.03
CA ILE A 136 3.32 -2.12 -15.98
C ILE A 136 2.61 -1.20 -16.98
N TRP A 137 1.45 -1.63 -17.49
CA TRP A 137 0.61 -0.81 -18.38
C TRP A 137 0.12 0.47 -17.68
N GLN A 138 -0.33 0.36 -16.43
CA GLN A 138 -0.79 1.52 -15.66
C GLN A 138 0.33 2.54 -15.51
N GLN A 139 1.55 2.08 -15.29
CA GLN A 139 2.72 2.93 -15.10
C GLN A 139 3.37 3.42 -16.39
N SER A 140 2.85 3.09 -17.57
CA SER A 140 3.47 3.52 -18.83
C SER A 140 2.91 4.83 -19.40
N ALA A 141 1.86 5.40 -18.82
CA ALA A 141 1.29 6.68 -19.25
C ALA A 141 0.60 7.42 -18.08
N PRO A 142 0.43 8.75 -18.16
CA PRO A 142 -0.30 9.49 -17.12
C PRO A 142 -1.80 9.14 -17.18
N ASN A 143 -2.52 9.44 -16.09
CA ASN A 143 -3.98 9.32 -16.01
C ASN A 143 -4.53 7.90 -16.26
N ARG A 144 -3.72 6.87 -16.01
CA ARG A 144 -4.14 5.46 -16.00
C ARG A 144 -4.40 5.03 -14.57
N VAL A 145 -5.55 4.38 -14.35
CA VAL A 145 -5.93 3.82 -13.05
C VAL A 145 -6.18 2.33 -13.25
N LEU A 146 -5.57 1.51 -12.41
CA LEU A 146 -5.82 0.08 -12.39
C LEU A 146 -6.85 -0.24 -11.31
N TYR A 147 -7.89 -0.97 -11.70
CA TYR A 147 -8.99 -1.39 -10.85
C TYR A 147 -8.96 -2.90 -10.61
N GLY A 148 -9.01 -3.30 -9.35
CA GLY A 148 -9.21 -4.67 -8.93
C GLY A 148 -10.67 -4.93 -8.60
N ALA A 149 -11.37 -5.69 -9.45
CA ALA A 149 -12.71 -6.17 -9.13
C ALA A 149 -12.68 -7.19 -7.98
N GLY A 150 -13.77 -7.28 -7.22
CA GLY A 150 -13.91 -8.24 -6.12
C GLY A 150 -13.60 -9.69 -6.51
N GLY A 151 -12.94 -10.40 -5.59
CA GLY A 151 -12.48 -11.78 -5.80
C GLY A 151 -11.06 -12.01 -5.28
N THR A 152 -10.66 -13.28 -5.21
CA THR A 152 -9.30 -13.67 -4.80
C THR A 152 -8.45 -14.01 -6.02
N TYR A 153 -7.41 -13.23 -6.26
CA TYR A 153 -6.42 -13.44 -7.31
C TYR A 153 -5.17 -14.03 -6.67
N VAL A 154 -4.86 -15.27 -7.03
CA VAL A 154 -3.72 -16.00 -6.49
C VAL A 154 -2.45 -15.56 -7.21
N LEU A 155 -1.36 -15.36 -6.48
CA LEU A 155 -0.07 -14.97 -7.02
C LEU A 155 0.98 -15.95 -6.53
N ASN A 156 1.60 -16.69 -7.44
CA ASN A 156 2.59 -17.73 -7.12
C ASN A 156 4.04 -17.23 -7.16
N ARG A 157 4.23 -15.98 -7.58
CA ARG A 157 5.52 -15.27 -7.50
C ARG A 157 5.33 -13.83 -7.06
N ALA A 158 6.44 -13.25 -6.59
CA ALA A 158 6.51 -11.82 -6.32
C ALA A 158 6.18 -11.02 -7.59
N VAL A 159 5.34 -10.00 -7.43
CA VAL A 159 5.05 -8.99 -8.45
C VAL A 159 5.91 -7.77 -8.13
N SER A 160 6.90 -7.51 -8.99
CA SER A 160 7.84 -6.41 -8.79
C SER A 160 7.71 -5.43 -9.94
N ILE A 161 7.14 -4.26 -9.67
CA ILE A 161 7.06 -3.21 -10.68
C ILE A 161 8.13 -2.17 -10.43
N SER A 162 9.16 -2.21 -11.27
CA SER A 162 10.07 -1.09 -11.35
C SER A 162 9.31 0.10 -11.91
N THR A 163 9.00 1.05 -11.03
CA THR A 163 8.52 2.37 -11.42
C THR A 163 9.66 3.20 -12.02
N GLY A 164 10.86 2.60 -12.12
CA GLY A 164 12.05 3.12 -12.76
C GLY A 164 11.89 3.29 -14.26
N LEU A 165 11.89 4.55 -14.67
CA LEU A 165 12.65 5.07 -15.80
C LEU A 165 12.71 4.16 -17.05
N LYS A 166 11.65 4.13 -17.84
CA LYS A 166 11.84 3.83 -19.27
C LYS A 166 12.54 5.04 -19.89
N ASN A 167 13.69 4.83 -20.53
CA ASN A 167 14.31 5.81 -21.42
C ASN A 167 13.38 6.03 -22.61
N VAL A 168 12.42 6.93 -22.44
CA VAL A 168 11.51 7.36 -23.50
C VAL A 168 12.10 8.64 -24.07
N TYR A 169 12.84 8.49 -25.16
CA TYR A 169 13.54 9.50 -25.98
C TYR A 169 14.93 9.96 -25.53
N SER A 170 15.77 10.33 -26.52
CA SER A 170 17.16 10.76 -26.41
C SER A 170 17.35 12.16 -25.79
N THR A 171 16.44 12.57 -24.92
CA THR A 171 16.56 13.77 -24.09
C THR A 171 16.36 13.33 -22.64
N ASN A 172 17.21 13.79 -21.74
CA ASN A 172 17.36 13.32 -20.35
C ASN A 172 16.14 13.56 -19.42
N LEU A 173 14.90 13.34 -19.88
CA LEU A 173 13.67 13.47 -19.12
C LEU A 173 13.04 12.10 -18.90
N THR A 174 13.55 11.43 -17.89
CA THR A 174 13.06 10.13 -17.46
C THR A 174 11.79 10.33 -16.63
N ARG A 175 10.63 9.94 -17.16
CA ARG A 175 9.32 10.13 -16.49
C ARG A 175 8.89 8.85 -15.79
N SER A 176 8.58 8.94 -14.49
CA SER A 176 7.87 7.90 -13.74
C SER A 176 6.44 8.35 -13.53
N TYR A 177 5.46 7.50 -13.84
CA TYR A 177 4.05 7.80 -13.62
C TYR A 177 3.60 7.28 -12.24
N PRO A 178 2.64 7.96 -11.59
CA PRO A 178 2.13 7.51 -10.29
C PRO A 178 1.51 6.12 -10.41
N LEU A 179 1.68 5.30 -9.37
CA LEU A 179 0.88 4.09 -9.22
C LEU A 179 -0.50 4.51 -8.73
N VAL A 180 -1.57 4.15 -9.43
CA VAL A 180 -2.94 4.33 -8.94
C VAL A 180 -3.65 2.98 -9.02
N LEU A 181 -3.76 2.32 -7.86
CA LEU A 181 -4.40 1.01 -7.72
C LEU A 181 -5.62 1.14 -6.80
N ILE A 182 -6.79 0.84 -7.34
CA ILE A 182 -8.07 0.94 -6.61
C ILE A 182 -8.75 -0.43 -6.62
N GLY A 183 -9.23 -0.90 -5.49
CA GLY A 183 -10.01 -2.13 -5.40
C GLY A 183 -11.42 -1.90 -4.90
N ASP A 184 -12.27 -2.90 -5.13
CA ASP A 184 -13.67 -2.89 -4.69
C ASP A 184 -13.87 -3.09 -3.17
N GLY A 185 -12.79 -3.12 -2.38
CA GLY A 185 -12.80 -3.54 -0.96
C GLY A 185 -12.67 -5.06 -0.79
N ASP A 186 -13.25 -5.83 -1.72
CA ASP A 186 -13.19 -7.30 -1.74
C ASP A 186 -12.19 -7.86 -2.77
N CYS A 187 -11.34 -7.00 -3.36
CA CYS A 187 -10.25 -7.44 -4.22
C CYS A 187 -9.09 -7.95 -3.36
N ILE A 188 -8.88 -9.27 -3.36
CA ILE A 188 -7.85 -9.93 -2.58
C ILE A 188 -6.72 -10.38 -3.51
N LEU A 189 -5.52 -9.84 -3.29
CA LEU A 189 -4.29 -10.30 -3.91
C LEU A 189 -3.59 -11.23 -2.94
N LYS A 190 -3.71 -12.54 -3.18
CA LYS A 190 -3.31 -13.59 -2.24
C LYS A 190 -2.04 -14.28 -2.69
N ALA A 191 -1.04 -14.28 -1.81
CA ALA A 191 0.19 -15.02 -2.03
C ALA A 191 -0.10 -16.52 -1.98
N SER A 192 0.58 -17.29 -2.82
CA SER A 192 0.63 -18.74 -2.67
C SER A 192 2.01 -19.30 -3.03
N GLY A 193 2.34 -20.46 -2.48
CA GLY A 193 3.65 -21.10 -2.67
C GLY A 193 4.74 -20.57 -1.74
N GLN A 194 5.99 -20.96 -2.02
CA GLN A 194 7.20 -20.63 -1.24
C GLN A 194 7.70 -19.19 -1.54
N ILE A 195 6.81 -18.19 -1.54
CA ILE A 195 7.19 -16.79 -1.79
C ILE A 195 7.92 -16.26 -0.56
N ARG A 196 9.26 -16.31 -0.58
CA ARG A 196 10.04 -16.13 0.66
C ARG A 196 10.16 -14.69 1.14
N VAL A 197 10.22 -13.70 0.25
CA VAL A 197 10.76 -12.38 0.65
C VAL A 197 9.77 -11.21 0.46
N HIS A 198 9.09 -11.12 -0.68
CA HIS A 198 8.18 -10.01 -0.99
C HIS A 198 7.00 -10.46 -1.84
N HIS A 199 5.79 -9.93 -1.60
CA HIS A 199 4.68 -10.12 -2.52
C HIS A 199 4.62 -9.04 -3.58
N PHE A 200 4.62 -7.78 -3.14
CA PHE A 200 4.58 -6.59 -3.98
C PHE A 200 5.81 -5.75 -3.72
N ARG A 201 6.56 -5.44 -4.78
CA ARG A 201 7.76 -4.62 -4.69
C ARG A 201 7.70 -3.45 -5.66
N PHE A 202 7.84 -2.24 -5.14
CA PHE A 202 7.79 -1.00 -5.93
C PHE A 202 9.15 -0.27 -5.87
N PRO A 203 10.19 -0.72 -6.60
CA PRO A 203 11.46 -0.01 -6.64
C PRO A 203 11.35 1.30 -7.44
N GLN A 204 12.05 2.34 -6.92
CA GLN A 204 12.15 3.69 -7.47
C GLN A 204 10.82 4.48 -7.50
N ALA A 205 10.00 4.33 -6.45
CA ALA A 205 8.70 4.98 -6.30
C ALA A 205 8.80 6.52 -6.11
N ARG A 206 9.13 7.25 -7.18
CA ARG A 206 9.44 8.69 -7.19
C ARG A 206 8.24 9.62 -7.39
N SER A 207 7.07 9.08 -7.69
CA SER A 207 5.84 9.84 -7.98
C SER A 207 4.85 9.74 -6.81
N ASP A 208 3.70 10.39 -6.93
CA ASP A 208 2.64 10.27 -5.91
C ASP A 208 1.82 8.99 -6.14
N HIS A 209 2.15 7.94 -5.39
CA HIS A 209 1.49 6.64 -5.46
C HIS A 209 0.25 6.61 -4.56
N PHE A 210 -0.82 6.00 -5.06
CA PHE A 210 -2.10 5.86 -4.39
C PHE A 210 -2.61 4.42 -4.46
N ILE A 211 -2.97 3.87 -3.31
CA ILE A 211 -3.55 2.54 -3.16
C ILE A 211 -4.79 2.64 -2.26
N GLU A 212 -5.91 2.08 -2.70
CA GLU A 212 -7.18 2.09 -1.97
C GLU A 212 -7.96 0.80 -2.20
N GLY A 213 -8.63 0.26 -1.18
CA GLY A 213 -9.62 -0.82 -1.35
C GLY A 213 -9.07 -2.16 -1.83
N ILE A 214 -7.76 -2.40 -1.70
CA ILE A 214 -7.11 -3.68 -2.02
C ILE A 214 -6.80 -4.43 -0.73
N CYS A 215 -7.05 -5.73 -0.70
CA CYS A 215 -6.58 -6.62 0.35
C CYS A 215 -5.33 -7.38 -0.12
N PHE A 216 -4.18 -7.11 0.50
CA PHE A 216 -2.96 -7.88 0.33
C PHE A 216 -2.94 -8.99 1.39
N ASP A 217 -3.14 -10.23 0.95
CA ASP A 217 -3.08 -11.42 1.82
C ASP A 217 -1.73 -12.11 1.64
N GLY A 218 -0.90 -12.00 2.68
CA GLY A 218 0.45 -12.54 2.72
C GLY A 218 0.54 -13.98 3.21
N ALA A 219 -0.56 -14.72 3.30
CA ALA A 219 -0.55 -16.11 3.76
C ALA A 219 0.51 -16.94 2.99
N GLY A 220 1.51 -17.43 3.72
CA GLY A 220 2.63 -18.19 3.15
C GLY A 220 3.90 -17.39 2.84
N ILE A 221 3.92 -16.07 3.09
CA ILE A 221 5.10 -15.23 2.91
C ILE A 221 5.93 -15.19 4.19
N ILE A 222 7.23 -15.47 4.06
CA ILE A 222 8.17 -15.58 5.19
C ILE A 222 8.66 -14.22 5.69
N GLU A 223 8.77 -13.20 4.81
CA GLU A 223 9.23 -11.87 5.21
C GLU A 223 8.15 -10.78 5.08
N ARG A 224 8.01 -10.12 3.92
CA ARG A 224 7.26 -8.86 3.77
C ARG A 224 6.06 -9.02 2.84
N VAL A 225 4.86 -8.65 3.28
CA VAL A 225 3.68 -8.67 2.38
C VAL A 225 3.84 -7.60 1.30
N VAL A 226 4.02 -6.34 1.67
CA VAL A 226 4.18 -5.23 0.72
C VAL A 226 5.49 -4.48 0.98
N SER A 227 6.20 -4.11 -0.08
CA SER A 227 7.47 -3.37 0.01
C SER A 227 7.53 -2.20 -0.97
N PHE A 228 7.76 -1.00 -0.43
CA PHE A 228 8.05 0.21 -1.20
C PHE A 228 9.51 0.57 -1.04
N GLU A 229 10.22 0.73 -2.15
CA GLU A 229 11.66 0.98 -2.15
C GLU A 229 11.99 2.15 -3.06
N CYS A 230 12.66 3.18 -2.56
CA CYS A 230 13.14 4.28 -3.39
C CYS A 230 14.63 4.52 -3.16
N THR A 231 15.43 4.28 -4.20
CA THR A 231 16.89 4.48 -4.18
C THR A 231 17.29 5.60 -5.15
N GLY A 232 18.28 6.40 -4.75
CA GLY A 232 18.81 7.53 -5.52
C GLY A 232 18.08 8.86 -5.27
N MET A 233 18.86 9.94 -5.14
CA MET A 233 18.36 11.30 -4.90
C MET A 233 18.01 12.04 -6.21
N PRO A 234 17.10 13.04 -6.21
CA PRO A 234 16.13 13.36 -5.16
C PRO A 234 14.80 12.61 -5.35
N GLY A 235 14.31 11.95 -4.30
CA GLY A 235 12.98 11.35 -4.26
C GLY A 235 11.98 12.29 -3.59
N ASN A 236 11.03 12.83 -4.36
CA ASN A 236 9.96 13.69 -3.83
C ASN A 236 8.58 13.00 -3.84
N GLY A 237 8.55 11.69 -4.12
CA GLY A 237 7.30 10.93 -4.22
C GLY A 237 6.60 10.76 -2.88
N THR A 238 5.28 10.72 -2.94
CA THR A 238 4.42 10.34 -1.81
C THR A 238 3.89 8.92 -2.00
N ILE A 239 3.75 8.16 -0.92
CA ILE A 239 2.95 6.94 -0.89
C ILE A 239 1.72 7.22 -0.04
N LYS A 240 0.54 7.06 -0.61
CA LYS A 240 -0.73 7.12 0.11
C LYS A 240 -1.43 5.76 0.04
N ILE A 241 -1.53 5.11 1.19
CA ILE A 241 -2.33 3.91 1.40
C ILE A 241 -3.59 4.35 2.14
N ALA A 242 -4.69 4.40 1.40
CA ALA A 242 -5.95 4.92 1.89
C ALA A 242 -6.74 3.88 2.70
N GLN A 243 -7.85 4.36 3.27
CA GLN A 243 -8.88 3.55 3.90
C GLN A 243 -9.31 2.37 3.01
N ASP A 244 -9.82 1.32 3.63
CA ASP A 244 -10.23 0.05 3.01
C ASP A 244 -9.11 -0.79 2.40
N THR A 245 -7.86 -0.28 2.38
CA THR A 245 -6.70 -1.13 2.07
C THR A 245 -6.39 -2.01 3.28
N ILE A 246 -6.29 -3.33 3.08
CA ILE A 246 -6.01 -4.30 4.14
C ILE A 246 -4.71 -5.03 3.82
N VAL A 247 -3.82 -5.19 4.79
CA VAL A 247 -2.64 -6.06 4.70
C VAL A 247 -2.74 -7.10 5.81
N LYS A 248 -2.69 -8.39 5.48
CA LYS A 248 -2.91 -9.44 6.47
C LYS A 248 -2.11 -10.71 6.30
N ASN A 249 -2.07 -11.52 7.35
CA ASN A 249 -1.58 -12.91 7.37
C ASN A 249 -0.11 -13.07 6.93
N GLY A 250 0.73 -12.06 7.14
CA GLY A 250 2.16 -12.13 6.85
C GLY A 250 2.95 -12.73 8.01
N LEU A 251 4.14 -13.31 7.76
CA LEU A 251 4.94 -13.89 8.84
C LEU A 251 5.80 -12.86 9.57
N ALA A 252 6.61 -12.04 8.89
CA ALA A 252 7.48 -11.08 9.59
C ALA A 252 6.98 -9.63 9.52
N MET A 253 6.57 -9.16 8.34
CA MET A 253 6.28 -7.74 8.14
C MET A 253 5.05 -7.55 7.26
N GLY A 254 4.13 -6.69 7.70
CA GLY A 254 3.00 -6.28 6.86
C GLY A 254 3.49 -5.39 5.72
N ILE A 255 3.89 -4.16 6.06
CA ILE A 255 4.37 -3.17 5.10
C ILE A 255 5.80 -2.76 5.46
N TYR A 256 6.67 -2.78 4.46
CA TYR A 256 8.04 -2.27 4.57
C TYR A 256 8.24 -1.10 3.61
N CYS A 257 8.51 0.09 4.14
CA CYS A 257 8.82 1.29 3.37
C CYS A 257 10.28 1.66 3.58
N ARG A 258 11.05 1.79 2.50
CA ARG A 258 12.49 2.01 2.57
C ARG A 258 12.98 3.03 1.55
N GLY A 259 13.78 3.99 2.01
CA GLY A 259 14.48 4.93 1.15
C GLY A 259 13.79 6.29 0.99
N VAL A 260 14.10 7.01 -0.11
CA VAL A 260 13.79 8.44 -0.25
C VAL A 260 12.34 8.69 -0.64
N PHE A 261 11.54 9.20 0.29
CA PHE A 261 10.16 9.62 0.04
C PHE A 261 9.90 10.97 0.69
N ALA A 262 9.13 11.83 0.03
CA ALA A 262 8.65 13.05 0.68
C ALA A 262 7.68 12.69 1.80
N ARG A 263 6.78 11.74 1.56
CA ARG A 263 5.78 11.33 2.54
C ARG A 263 5.31 9.89 2.38
N LEU A 264 5.06 9.22 3.51
CA LEU A 264 4.22 8.04 3.62
C LEU A 264 2.97 8.41 4.42
N TYR A 265 1.79 8.19 3.85
CA TYR A 265 0.50 8.33 4.51
C TYR A 265 -0.18 6.97 4.54
N PHE A 266 -0.52 6.48 5.73
CA PHE A 266 -1.21 5.21 5.93
C PHE A 266 -2.50 5.40 6.72
N ASP A 267 -3.63 4.99 6.14
CA ASP A 267 -4.96 5.07 6.73
C ASP A 267 -5.77 3.78 6.53
N GLY A 268 -5.08 2.67 6.25
CA GLY A 268 -5.66 1.34 6.04
C GLY A 268 -5.60 0.44 7.28
N SER A 269 -5.75 -0.87 7.08
CA SER A 269 -5.66 -1.88 8.13
C SER A 269 -4.47 -2.82 7.92
N ILE A 270 -3.74 -3.14 8.99
CA ILE A 270 -2.76 -4.23 9.04
C ILE A 270 -3.16 -5.19 10.16
N GLN A 271 -3.27 -6.49 9.87
CA GLN A 271 -3.73 -7.46 10.85
C GLN A 271 -3.06 -8.83 10.72
N ASN A 272 -2.93 -9.56 11.82
CA ASN A 272 -2.42 -10.93 11.84
C ASN A 272 -1.03 -11.04 11.18
N ILE A 273 -0.11 -10.17 11.58
CA ILE A 273 1.29 -10.30 11.19
C ILE A 273 1.99 -11.06 12.30
N SER A 274 2.31 -12.33 12.03
CA SER A 274 2.71 -13.27 13.06
C SER A 274 3.75 -14.26 12.58
N THR A 275 4.86 -14.38 13.31
CA THR A 275 5.84 -15.46 13.12
C THR A 275 6.00 -16.27 14.39
N GLU A 276 6.36 -17.54 14.24
CA GLU A 276 6.82 -18.41 15.35
C GLU A 276 8.36 -18.43 15.44
N GLN A 277 9.04 -17.77 14.49
CA GLN A 277 10.48 -17.71 14.40
C GLN A 277 11.03 -16.53 15.21
N PRO A 278 12.31 -16.54 15.61
CA PRO A 278 12.90 -15.50 16.47
C PRO A 278 13.11 -14.13 15.78
N TYR A 279 12.42 -13.87 14.66
CA TYR A 279 12.55 -12.66 13.85
C TYR A 279 11.74 -11.50 14.43
N PRO A 280 12.23 -10.25 14.29
CA PRO A 280 11.41 -9.07 14.51
C PRO A 280 10.14 -9.14 13.66
N THR A 281 9.02 -8.80 14.26
CA THR A 281 7.73 -8.71 13.58
C THR A 281 7.24 -7.28 13.60
N THR A 282 6.71 -6.78 12.49
CA THR A 282 6.19 -5.42 12.46
C THR A 282 4.97 -5.31 11.56
N GLY A 283 3.93 -4.59 12.01
CA GLY A 283 2.84 -4.20 11.15
C GLY A 283 3.34 -3.29 10.01
N LEU A 284 3.80 -2.09 10.37
CA LEU A 284 4.37 -1.11 9.44
C LEU A 284 5.80 -0.70 9.85
N SER A 285 6.77 -0.92 8.97
CA SER A 285 8.17 -0.54 9.20
C SER A 285 8.65 0.49 8.18
N ILE A 286 9.18 1.60 8.68
CA ILE A 286 9.82 2.64 7.89
C ILE A 286 11.31 2.64 8.18
N ALA A 287 12.13 2.43 7.15
CA ALA A 287 13.57 2.28 7.26
C ALA A 287 14.33 3.23 6.31
N GLN A 288 15.57 3.56 6.69
CA GLN A 288 16.49 4.22 5.78
C GLN A 288 16.85 3.32 4.57
N GLY A 289 17.21 3.96 3.47
CA GLY A 289 17.66 3.35 2.23
C GLY A 289 19.03 2.69 2.34
N THR A 290 19.68 2.53 1.20
CA THR A 290 21.03 1.96 1.10
C THR A 290 22.07 2.97 1.57
N ASN A 291 21.88 4.23 1.20
CA ASN A 291 22.73 5.32 1.63
C ASN A 291 22.18 5.92 2.91
N ASN A 292 23.08 6.44 3.75
CA ASN A 292 22.70 7.00 5.05
C ASN A 292 21.79 8.23 4.93
N THR A 293 21.72 8.84 3.74
CA THR A 293 20.91 10.02 3.43
C THR A 293 19.55 9.69 2.79
N GLU A 294 19.25 8.41 2.60
CA GLU A 294 18.01 7.99 1.96
C GLU A 294 16.95 7.69 3.01
N TYR A 295 15.95 8.56 3.16
CA TYR A 295 14.90 8.35 4.15
C TYR A 295 13.55 8.91 3.70
N THR A 296 12.48 8.37 4.31
CA THR A 296 11.13 8.94 4.19
C THR A 296 11.06 10.15 5.10
N LYS A 297 10.74 11.34 4.60
CA LYS A 297 10.79 12.59 5.38
C LYS A 297 9.59 12.76 6.31
N HIS A 298 8.39 12.50 5.82
CA HIS A 298 7.16 12.64 6.60
C HIS A 298 6.40 11.32 6.68
N VAL A 299 6.16 10.80 7.87
CA VAL A 299 5.30 9.63 8.09
C VAL A 299 4.04 10.08 8.81
N VAL A 300 2.87 9.76 8.24
CA VAL A 300 1.56 10.13 8.78
C VAL A 300 0.68 8.89 8.89
N ILE A 301 0.21 8.63 10.10
CA ILE A 301 -0.79 7.60 10.40
C ILE A 301 -2.15 8.28 10.54
N GLY A 302 -3.05 7.96 9.62
CA GLY A 302 -4.39 8.54 9.51
C GLY A 302 -5.32 8.07 10.64
N SER A 303 -6.44 8.78 10.78
CA SER A 303 -7.42 8.57 11.85
C SER A 303 -8.18 7.24 11.74
N SER A 304 -8.22 6.65 10.55
CA SER A 304 -8.88 5.38 10.25
C SER A 304 -7.91 4.19 10.27
N ALA A 305 -6.62 4.46 10.49
CA ALA A 305 -5.60 3.42 10.54
C ALA A 305 -5.90 2.42 11.67
N HIS A 306 -5.83 1.13 11.36
CA HIS A 306 -6.03 0.05 12.32
C HIS A 306 -4.91 -0.98 12.20
N ILE A 307 -4.07 -1.11 13.22
CA ILE A 307 -2.96 -2.07 13.24
C ILE A 307 -3.20 -3.04 14.39
N SER A 308 -3.37 -4.33 14.08
CA SER A 308 -3.78 -5.32 15.07
C SER A 308 -3.07 -6.66 14.97
N SER A 309 -3.06 -7.40 16.08
CA SER A 309 -2.60 -8.80 16.15
C SER A 309 -1.20 -8.98 15.56
N ILE A 310 -0.25 -8.19 16.09
CA ILE A 310 1.16 -8.27 15.71
C ILE A 310 1.89 -9.10 16.77
N SER A 311 2.50 -10.21 16.37
CA SER A 311 3.07 -11.18 17.32
C SER A 311 4.30 -11.88 16.76
N ASN A 312 5.26 -12.27 17.61
CA ASN A 312 6.42 -13.05 17.18
C ASN A 312 6.52 -14.41 17.88
N GLY A 313 5.43 -14.87 18.51
CA GLY A 313 5.32 -16.20 19.13
C GLY A 313 6.31 -16.45 20.28
N TYR A 314 7.14 -15.46 20.62
CA TYR A 314 8.27 -15.56 21.52
C TYR A 314 8.07 -14.63 22.73
N SER A 315 8.84 -14.89 23.79
CA SER A 315 8.84 -14.08 25.02
C SER A 315 8.85 -12.57 24.72
N PRO A 316 8.09 -11.74 25.47
CA PRO A 316 7.79 -10.33 25.17
C PRO A 316 8.99 -9.41 24.95
N ILE A 317 10.22 -9.86 25.12
CA ILE A 317 11.47 -9.09 25.02
C ILE A 317 11.89 -8.70 23.57
N ARG A 318 11.12 -9.05 22.54
CA ARG A 318 11.51 -8.81 21.12
C ARG A 318 10.49 -7.97 20.36
N ASP A 319 11.00 -7.16 19.43
CA ASP A 319 10.28 -6.24 18.54
C ASP A 319 9.13 -6.95 17.78
N ALA A 320 7.91 -6.92 18.32
CA ALA A 320 6.64 -7.27 17.66
C ALA A 320 5.77 -6.01 17.54
N ASP A 321 6.30 -5.01 16.83
CA ASP A 321 5.82 -3.63 16.90
C ASP A 321 4.66 -3.38 15.91
N GLY A 322 3.64 -2.65 16.32
CA GLY A 322 2.58 -2.17 15.43
C GLY A 322 3.16 -1.31 14.32
N ILE A 323 3.86 -0.24 14.72
CA ILE A 323 4.65 0.59 13.82
C ILE A 323 6.05 0.88 14.37
N ILE A 324 7.03 0.88 13.48
CA ILE A 324 8.39 1.37 13.74
C ILE A 324 8.83 2.36 12.67
N TYR A 325 9.31 3.53 13.11
CA TYR A 325 10.06 4.45 12.27
C TYR A 325 11.52 4.50 12.72
N ILE A 326 12.39 3.88 11.94
CA ILE A 326 13.80 3.62 12.27
C ILE A 326 14.66 4.87 12.05
N ALA A 327 15.65 5.02 12.92
CA ALA A 327 16.64 6.08 12.95
C ALA A 327 17.39 6.19 11.62
N MET A 328 17.64 7.42 11.16
CA MET A 328 18.73 7.68 10.22
C MET A 328 20.08 7.57 10.93
N LYS A 329 21.14 7.24 10.19
CA LYS A 329 22.50 7.28 10.77
C LYS A 329 23.00 8.71 10.97
N ASP A 330 22.64 9.65 10.10
CA ASP A 330 22.98 11.06 10.26
C ASP A 330 22.09 11.73 11.31
N VAL A 331 22.69 12.54 12.18
CA VAL A 331 21.97 13.27 13.24
C VAL A 331 21.12 14.39 12.65
N THR A 332 21.62 15.10 11.65
CA THR A 332 20.96 16.26 11.04
C THR A 332 19.62 15.85 10.43
N GLU A 333 19.59 14.70 9.75
CA GLU A 333 18.40 14.19 9.07
C GLU A 333 17.29 13.77 10.05
N LYS A 334 17.65 13.33 11.26
CA LYS A 334 16.67 13.01 12.32
C LYS A 334 15.84 14.22 12.72
N HIS A 335 16.40 15.43 12.58
CA HIS A 335 15.72 16.69 12.89
C HIS A 335 14.84 17.19 11.75
N ASP A 336 14.98 16.67 10.53
CA ASP A 336 14.12 17.03 9.39
C ASP A 336 12.93 16.07 9.23
N ALA A 337 13.08 14.85 9.75
CA ALA A 337 12.06 13.82 9.73
C ALA A 337 10.92 14.08 10.72
N THR A 338 9.68 13.84 10.30
CA THR A 338 8.49 13.99 11.16
C THR A 338 7.66 12.71 11.22
N PHE A 339 7.16 12.40 12.40
CA PHE A 339 6.23 11.29 12.60
C PHE A 339 4.94 11.77 13.23
N THR A 340 3.82 11.64 12.52
CA THR A 340 2.50 12.07 12.97
C THR A 340 1.55 10.88 13.11
N VAL A 341 0.86 10.82 14.24
CA VAL A 341 -0.27 9.90 14.45
C VAL A 341 -1.50 10.74 14.75
N ASN A 342 -2.50 10.64 13.88
CA ASN A 342 -3.72 11.43 13.97
C ASN A 342 -4.71 10.80 14.96
N PRO A 343 -5.62 11.61 15.55
CA PRO A 343 -6.64 11.11 16.47
C PRO A 343 -7.51 10.02 15.85
N GLY A 344 -7.74 8.94 16.58
CA GLY A 344 -8.54 7.79 16.15
C GLY A 344 -7.74 6.61 15.62
N ALA A 345 -6.46 6.80 15.25
CA ALA A 345 -5.59 5.70 14.85
C ALA A 345 -5.55 4.62 15.95
N THR A 346 -5.88 3.38 15.59
CA THR A 346 -6.08 2.29 16.55
C THR A 346 -4.99 1.24 16.43
N PHE A 347 -4.44 0.83 17.58
CA PHE A 347 -3.44 -0.22 17.73
C PHE A 347 -3.95 -1.26 18.71
N GLU A 348 -4.06 -2.52 18.29
CA GLU A 348 -4.70 -3.56 19.10
C GLU A 348 -3.86 -4.83 19.17
N ASN A 349 -3.55 -5.31 20.37
CA ASN A 349 -2.87 -6.58 20.58
C ASN A 349 -1.50 -6.71 19.84
N CYS A 350 -0.71 -5.63 19.81
CA CYS A 350 0.67 -5.66 19.34
C CYS A 350 1.62 -6.14 20.45
N GLN A 351 2.12 -7.38 20.41
CA GLN A 351 2.93 -7.99 21.50
C GLN A 351 4.18 -7.18 21.89
N GLY A 352 4.77 -6.43 20.96
CA GLY A 352 5.87 -5.51 21.22
C GLY A 352 5.34 -4.13 21.62
N ARG A 353 5.73 -3.10 20.87
CA ARG A 353 5.19 -1.75 21.00
C ARG A 353 4.01 -1.51 20.08
N ALA A 354 3.05 -0.69 20.48
CA ALA A 354 2.06 -0.19 19.53
C ALA A 354 2.74 0.79 18.57
N ILE A 355 3.51 1.73 19.13
CA ILE A 355 4.19 2.80 18.40
C ILE A 355 5.65 2.87 18.85
N LYS A 356 6.58 2.78 17.90
CA LYS A 356 8.00 3.05 18.11
C LYS A 356 8.49 4.10 17.14
N SER A 357 9.12 5.14 17.67
CA SER A 357 9.75 6.19 16.88
C SER A 357 11.20 6.41 17.28
N GLN A 358 12.04 6.48 16.26
CA GLN A 358 13.44 6.87 16.33
C GLN A 358 13.70 8.13 15.50
N VAL A 359 12.73 9.05 15.44
CA VAL A 359 12.90 10.42 14.91
C VAL A 359 12.55 11.44 15.98
N VAL A 360 12.93 12.70 15.79
CA VAL A 360 12.82 13.75 16.83
C VAL A 360 11.47 14.49 16.75
N ASN A 361 10.93 14.75 15.56
CA ASN A 361 9.71 15.55 15.44
C ASN A 361 8.44 14.68 15.47
N ASN A 362 8.11 14.19 16.65
CA ASN A 362 6.91 13.38 16.89
C ASN A 362 5.68 14.25 17.19
N VAL A 363 4.54 13.95 16.57
CA VAL A 363 3.24 14.54 16.88
C VAL A 363 2.23 13.41 16.98
N ILE A 364 2.06 12.88 18.19
CA ILE A 364 1.16 11.75 18.46
C ILE A 364 -0.05 12.30 19.20
N VAL A 365 -1.22 12.32 18.55
CA VAL A 365 -2.44 12.89 19.13
C VAL A 365 -3.56 11.87 19.04
N GLY A 366 -4.17 11.54 20.16
CA GLY A 366 -5.38 10.73 20.19
C GLY A 366 -5.30 9.29 19.66
N PRO A 367 -4.16 8.55 19.72
CA PRO A 367 -4.20 7.14 19.36
C PRO A 367 -5.03 6.35 20.38
N ILE A 368 -5.69 5.30 19.91
CA ILE A 368 -6.38 4.31 20.74
C ILE A 368 -5.52 3.07 20.77
N ILE A 369 -5.03 2.68 21.94
CA ILE A 369 -4.18 1.50 22.12
C ILE A 369 -4.90 0.51 23.03
N LYS A 370 -5.11 -0.71 22.55
CA LYS A 370 -5.82 -1.77 23.27
C LYS A 370 -4.94 -3.02 23.41
N ARG A 371 -4.96 -3.61 24.60
CA ARG A 371 -4.33 -4.89 24.89
C ARG A 371 -5.31 -5.75 25.67
N ASP A 372 -5.89 -6.71 24.97
CA ASP A 372 -6.88 -7.61 25.56
C ASP A 372 -6.38 -9.05 25.61
N SER A 373 -5.37 -9.38 24.80
CA SER A 373 -4.90 -10.75 24.62
C SER A 373 -3.38 -10.92 24.64
N CYS A 374 -2.62 -9.86 24.96
CA CYS A 374 -1.16 -9.97 25.04
C CYS A 374 -0.52 -8.98 26.02
N ASN A 375 0.55 -9.44 26.67
CA ASN A 375 1.48 -8.55 27.36
C ASN A 375 2.30 -7.76 26.34
N GLY A 376 2.59 -6.51 26.66
CA GLY A 376 3.40 -5.61 25.85
C GLY A 376 4.72 -5.25 26.47
N LEU A 377 5.63 -4.70 25.66
CA LEU A 377 6.83 -4.05 26.17
C LEU A 377 6.51 -2.65 26.69
N VAL A 378 6.17 -1.77 25.75
CA VAL A 378 5.87 -0.35 25.93
C VAL A 378 4.78 0.02 24.92
N ASP A 379 3.78 0.83 25.23
CA ASP A 379 2.80 1.18 24.19
C ASP A 379 3.35 2.20 23.19
N ILE A 380 3.86 3.32 23.70
CA ILE A 380 4.48 4.38 22.89
C ILE A 380 5.94 4.55 23.33
N ASP A 381 6.89 4.25 22.44
CA ASP A 381 8.33 4.33 22.68
C ASP A 381 8.99 5.37 21.77
N LEU A 382 9.44 6.50 22.34
CA LEU A 382 10.19 7.55 21.64
C LEU A 382 11.66 7.47 22.03
N GLN A 383 12.50 6.89 21.18
CA GLN A 383 13.89 6.52 21.55
C GLN A 383 14.91 7.67 21.46
N TYR A 384 14.61 8.73 20.72
CA TYR A 384 15.42 9.95 20.70
C TYR A 384 14.75 11.14 21.38
N GLY A 385 13.58 10.94 21.97
CA GLY A 385 12.73 12.02 22.46
C GLY A 385 12.25 12.95 21.34
N GLY A 386 11.92 14.19 21.73
CA GLY A 386 11.38 15.23 20.85
C GLY A 386 9.90 15.06 20.50
N GLY A 387 9.23 16.20 20.37
CA GLY A 387 7.84 16.26 19.95
C GLY A 387 6.81 16.19 21.09
N SER A 388 5.63 15.68 20.79
CA SER A 388 4.51 15.61 21.73
C SER A 388 3.69 14.33 21.62
N ILE A 389 3.17 13.89 22.77
CA ILE A 389 2.15 12.86 22.91
C ILE A 389 0.99 13.45 23.69
N SER A 390 -0.20 13.48 23.08
CA SER A 390 -1.39 13.99 23.76
C SER A 390 -2.66 13.22 23.45
N ASN A 391 -3.61 13.24 24.38
CA ASN A 391 -4.93 12.64 24.22
C ASN A 391 -4.93 11.14 23.91
N ALA A 392 -3.82 10.42 24.11
CA ALA A 392 -3.77 8.98 23.90
C ALA A 392 -4.73 8.27 24.87
N VAL A 393 -5.47 7.29 24.34
CA VAL A 393 -6.35 6.41 25.13
C VAL A 393 -5.74 5.02 25.13
N ILE A 394 -5.24 4.60 26.27
CA ILE A 394 -4.54 3.33 26.46
C ILE A 394 -5.40 2.44 27.36
N ILE A 395 -5.74 1.25 26.88
CA ILE A 395 -6.63 0.29 27.56
C ILE A 395 -5.88 -1.04 27.66
N HIS A 396 -5.64 -1.49 28.89
CA HIS A 396 -5.07 -2.80 29.20
C HIS A 396 -6.11 -3.64 29.90
N LYS A 397 -6.53 -4.76 29.29
CA LYS A 397 -7.45 -5.72 29.87
C LYS A 397 -6.73 -7.03 30.14
N ASN A 398 -6.61 -7.40 31.42
CA ASN A 398 -5.90 -8.61 31.87
C ASN A 398 -4.48 -8.76 31.27
N SER A 399 -3.83 -7.63 30.94
CA SER A 399 -2.55 -7.59 30.24
C SER A 399 -1.55 -6.69 30.96
N ALA A 400 -0.28 -7.06 30.95
CA ALA A 400 0.80 -6.27 31.52
C ALA A 400 1.64 -5.56 30.45
N VAL A 401 2.07 -4.33 30.75
CA VAL A 401 3.16 -3.63 30.04
C VAL A 401 4.19 -3.12 31.03
N THR A 402 5.43 -2.92 30.56
CA THR A 402 6.47 -2.30 31.40
C THR A 402 6.18 -0.81 31.60
N TYR A 403 5.83 -0.10 30.52
CA TYR A 403 5.48 1.31 30.54
C TYR A 403 4.39 1.61 29.50
N ALA A 404 3.42 2.48 29.83
CA ALA A 404 2.46 2.92 28.82
C ALA A 404 3.12 3.88 27.82
N ILE A 405 3.89 4.85 28.32
CA ILE A 405 4.66 5.79 27.50
C ILE A 405 6.10 5.76 27.99
N GLY A 406 7.01 5.39 27.10
CA GLY A 406 8.45 5.41 27.29
C GLY A 406 9.10 6.46 26.42
N VAL A 407 9.92 7.32 27.03
CA VAL A 407 10.82 8.23 26.32
C VAL A 407 12.23 7.88 26.73
N SER A 408 13.05 7.47 25.77
CA SER A 408 14.49 7.33 25.96
C SER A 408 15.19 8.51 25.29
N LYS A 409 16.20 9.09 25.93
CA LYS A 409 17.08 10.07 25.30
C LYS A 409 18.41 9.40 24.98
N ARG A 410 18.63 9.01 23.72
CA ARG A 410 20.00 8.73 23.25
C ARG A 410 20.70 10.05 22.92
N ALA A 411 22.02 10.09 23.08
CA ALA A 411 22.86 11.28 22.92
C ALA A 411 22.68 11.92 21.53
N LEU A 412 21.80 12.93 21.46
CA LEU A 412 21.70 13.88 20.37
C LEU A 412 21.81 15.27 21.00
N PRO A 413 22.69 16.16 20.47
CA PRO A 413 23.07 17.39 21.15
C PRO A 413 21.91 18.39 21.38
N ASP A 414 20.83 18.36 20.58
CA ASP A 414 19.86 19.48 20.55
C ASP A 414 18.37 19.07 20.63
N VAL A 415 18.06 17.92 21.22
CA VAL A 415 16.65 17.49 21.33
C VAL A 415 15.97 18.09 22.55
N THR A 416 14.95 18.92 22.30
CA THR A 416 13.99 19.42 23.28
C THR A 416 13.23 18.26 23.92
N GLY A 417 12.81 18.41 25.18
CA GLY A 417 12.06 17.37 25.89
C GLY A 417 10.78 16.96 25.13
N VAL A 418 10.23 15.79 25.45
CA VAL A 418 8.92 15.37 24.94
C VAL A 418 7.84 15.97 25.82
N SER A 419 6.82 16.58 25.22
CA SER A 419 5.61 16.98 25.94
C SER A 419 4.62 15.81 26.00
N VAL A 420 4.21 15.39 27.20
CA VAL A 420 3.22 14.31 27.41
C VAL A 420 2.05 14.88 28.20
N THR A 421 0.89 15.08 27.55
CA THR A 421 -0.25 15.78 28.18
C THR A 421 -1.59 15.12 27.88
N HIS A 422 -2.55 15.18 28.81
CA HIS A 422 -3.94 14.74 28.59
C HIS A 422 -4.11 13.29 28.13
N ASN A 423 -3.22 12.37 28.53
CA ASN A 423 -3.34 10.95 28.17
C ASN A 423 -4.13 10.18 29.23
N THR A 424 -4.90 9.18 28.79
CA THR A 424 -5.70 8.30 29.65
C THR A 424 -5.17 6.89 29.60
N LEU A 425 -4.96 6.29 30.78
CA LEU A 425 -4.63 4.87 30.95
C LEU A 425 -5.76 4.21 31.74
N SER A 426 -6.37 3.18 31.17
CA SER A 426 -7.40 2.34 31.81
C SER A 426 -6.86 0.92 31.96
N ILE A 427 -6.83 0.42 33.20
CA ILE A 427 -6.45 -0.96 33.50
C ILE A 427 -7.72 -1.68 33.95
N ILE A 428 -8.13 -2.69 33.21
CA ILE A 428 -9.31 -3.52 33.45
C ILE A 428 -8.82 -4.89 33.89
N GLN A 429 -9.18 -5.29 35.10
CA GLN A 429 -8.84 -6.58 35.66
C GLN A 429 -10.12 -7.33 36.00
N ASP A 430 -10.54 -8.20 35.09
CA ASP A 430 -11.70 -9.08 35.28
C ASP A 430 -11.26 -10.46 35.81
N ASP A 431 -9.96 -10.78 35.71
CA ASP A 431 -9.35 -11.99 36.25
C ASP A 431 -8.42 -11.66 37.43
N THR A 432 -8.87 -12.01 38.64
CA THR A 432 -8.13 -11.76 39.90
C THR A 432 -6.95 -12.70 40.10
N SER A 433 -6.77 -13.71 39.25
CA SER A 433 -5.64 -14.66 39.33
C SER A 433 -4.35 -14.14 38.69
N LEU A 434 -4.44 -13.07 37.88
CA LEU A 434 -3.29 -12.46 37.21
C LEU A 434 -2.69 -11.32 38.07
N PRO A 435 -1.35 -11.15 38.09
CA PRO A 435 -0.72 -10.08 38.84
C PRO A 435 -1.17 -8.70 38.32
N VAL A 436 -1.44 -7.78 39.26
CA VAL A 436 -1.84 -6.39 38.96
C VAL A 436 -0.71 -5.70 38.18
N THR A 437 -1.05 -5.13 37.04
CA THR A 437 -0.07 -4.43 36.19
C THR A 437 0.29 -3.09 36.81
N THR A 438 1.56 -2.87 37.10
CA THR A 438 2.10 -1.53 37.43
C THR A 438 2.50 -0.80 36.15
N ALA A 439 1.53 -0.36 35.35
CA ALA A 439 1.83 0.46 34.18
C ALA A 439 2.13 1.90 34.65
N MET A 440 3.41 2.26 34.68
CA MET A 440 3.86 3.62 35.00
C MET A 440 4.08 4.43 33.72
N ILE A 441 3.79 5.75 33.77
CA ILE A 441 4.41 6.70 32.85
C ILE A 441 5.84 6.89 33.34
N SER A 442 6.83 6.50 32.54
CA SER A 442 8.24 6.67 32.88
C SER A 442 8.92 7.57 31.87
N VAL A 443 9.42 8.71 32.34
CA VAL A 443 10.37 9.53 31.58
C VAL A 443 11.76 9.04 31.94
N GLY A 444 12.23 8.02 31.22
CA GLY A 444 13.58 7.48 31.39
C GLY A 444 14.63 8.40 30.76
N VAL A 445 15.16 9.36 31.51
CA VAL A 445 16.39 10.07 31.09
C VAL A 445 17.57 9.11 31.26
N LEU A 446 17.83 8.29 30.23
CA LEU A 446 19.06 7.49 30.19
C LEU A 446 20.23 8.42 29.84
N ILE A 447 20.89 8.98 30.85
CA ILE A 447 22.18 9.67 30.68
C ILE A 447 23.22 8.59 30.41
N ALA A 448 23.52 8.34 29.14
CA ALA A 448 24.67 7.52 28.77
C ALA A 448 25.96 8.29 29.13
N PHE A 449 26.53 8.02 30.30
CA PHE A 449 27.88 8.45 30.64
C PHE A 449 28.86 7.82 29.64
N HIS A 450 29.39 8.61 28.72
CA HIS A 450 30.66 8.26 28.08
C HIS A 450 31.75 8.55 29.10
N SER A 451 32.35 7.50 29.64
CA SER A 451 33.62 7.58 30.35
C SER A 451 34.67 8.11 29.38
N MET A 452 35.00 9.39 29.45
CA MET A 452 36.31 9.87 29.02
C MET A 452 37.30 9.39 30.08
N VAL A 453 38.10 8.41 29.71
CA VAL A 453 39.36 8.12 30.40
C VAL A 453 40.26 9.33 30.15
N PHE A 454 40.70 9.98 31.23
CA PHE A 454 41.68 11.07 31.20
C PHE A 454 43.05 10.59 30.74
#